data_AF-A0A7Y3FDG1-F1
#
_entry.id   AF-A0A7Y3FDG1-F1
#
_cell.length_a   1.000
_cell.length_b   1.000
_cell.length_c   1.000
_cell.angle_alpha   90.00
_cell.angle_beta   90.00
_cell.angle_gamma   90.00
#
_symmetry.space_group_name_H-M   'P 1'
#
loop_
_entity.id
_entity.type
_entity.pdbx_description
1 polymer ?
#
loop_
_entity_poly.entity_id
_entity_poly.type
_entity_poly.pdbx_seq_one_letter_code
_entity_poly.pdbx_strand_id
1 'polypeptide(L)'
;MSGPGSGTPDSGFQDRLNRMQERRAPIEAARPKVDVLPDWKANIRYPATLVGMAFLGMFAVFFARFVRFHLLGGTLAGDAPDITMMIDAGIAAVAGVMIYAAVGLSMRDANRAERGSMFSLDGLSDNPVKAALVVGIAIMIGTMHNMVHSMPSAFNLLFSEEWTEDIVTYSEPGSIYFRGNYFVVLPQSEATAADEAESGEGEKQALPKVRRL
;
A
#
# COMPACT_ATOMS: atom_id res chain seq x y z
N MET A 1 21.33 -79.41 8.96
CA MET A 1 21.26 -78.61 7.72
C MET A 1 19.85 -78.04 7.63
N SER A 2 19.69 -76.76 7.92
CA SER A 2 18.39 -76.06 7.94
C SER A 2 18.12 -75.50 6.55
N GLY A 3 17.10 -76.01 5.87
CA GLY A 3 16.73 -75.55 4.53
C GLY A 3 16.23 -74.09 4.53
N PRO A 4 16.44 -73.34 3.44
CA PRO A 4 15.96 -71.97 3.32
C PRO A 4 14.44 -72.00 3.22
N GLY A 5 13.76 -71.60 4.30
CA GLY A 5 12.31 -71.43 4.31
C GLY A 5 11.91 -70.46 3.21
N SER A 6 11.17 -70.97 2.22
CA SER A 6 10.57 -70.19 1.15
C SER A 6 9.84 -68.99 1.75
N GLY A 7 10.24 -67.78 1.35
CA GLY A 7 9.75 -66.49 1.84
C GLY A 7 8.31 -66.17 1.44
N THR A 8 7.40 -67.14 1.48
CA THR A 8 5.96 -66.91 1.39
C THR A 8 5.48 -66.37 2.74
N PRO A 9 4.96 -65.13 2.81
CA PRO A 9 4.40 -64.60 4.03
C PRO A 9 3.33 -65.56 4.57
N ASP A 10 3.37 -65.82 5.89
CA ASP A 10 2.37 -66.62 6.60
C ASP A 10 0.96 -66.21 6.13
N SER A 11 0.17 -67.17 5.66
CA SER A 11 -1.17 -66.93 5.12
C SER A 11 -2.06 -66.26 6.18
N GLY A 12 -1.87 -66.58 7.46
CA GLY A 12 -2.59 -65.94 8.55
C GLY A 12 -2.21 -64.46 8.74
N PHE A 13 -1.00 -64.05 8.35
CA PHE A 13 -0.60 -62.64 8.34
C PHE A 13 -1.20 -61.89 7.15
N GLN A 14 -1.19 -62.48 5.95
CA GLN A 14 -1.84 -61.89 4.77
C GLN A 14 -3.34 -61.69 4.98
N ASP A 15 -4.01 -62.68 5.58
CA ASP A 15 -5.43 -62.58 5.93
C ASP A 15 -5.71 -61.46 6.94
N ARG A 16 -4.78 -61.21 7.87
CA ARG A 16 -4.89 -60.09 8.82
C ARG A 16 -4.71 -58.74 8.13
N LEU A 17 -3.78 -58.63 7.18
CA LEU A 17 -3.58 -57.41 6.41
C LEU A 17 -4.80 -57.11 5.53
N ASN A 18 -5.34 -58.11 4.83
CA ASN A 18 -6.54 -57.96 4.01
C ASN A 18 -7.74 -57.49 4.84
N ARG A 19 -7.98 -58.11 6.00
CA ARG A 19 -9.06 -57.67 6.92
C ARG A 19 -8.84 -56.26 7.47
N MET A 20 -7.59 -55.87 7.72
CA MET A 20 -7.27 -54.53 8.20
C MET A 20 -7.44 -53.48 7.09
N GLN A 21 -7.10 -53.81 5.85
CA GLN A 21 -7.32 -52.95 4.68
C GLN A 21 -8.81 -52.79 4.40
N GLU A 22 -9.60 -53.86 4.40
CA GLU A 22 -11.06 -53.80 4.23
C GLU A 22 -11.74 -52.94 5.30
N ARG A 23 -11.27 -53.00 6.55
CA ARG A 23 -11.77 -52.15 7.65
C ARG A 23 -11.34 -50.70 7.53
N ARG A 24 -10.17 -50.42 6.94
CA ARG A 24 -9.63 -49.06 6.78
C ARG A 24 -10.10 -48.37 5.51
N ALA A 25 -10.38 -49.12 4.44
CA ALA A 25 -10.87 -48.60 3.17
C ALA A 25 -12.07 -47.64 3.30
N PRO A 26 -13.15 -47.95 4.06
CA PRO A 26 -14.25 -47.02 4.23
C PRO A 26 -13.87 -45.79 5.09
N ILE A 27 -12.94 -45.95 6.04
CA ILE A 27 -12.46 -44.85 6.89
C ILE A 27 -11.58 -43.89 6.09
N GLU A 28 -10.71 -44.41 5.21
CA GLU A 28 -9.85 -43.63 4.33
C GLU A 28 -10.65 -42.98 3.19
N ALA A 29 -11.65 -43.68 2.64
CA ALA A 29 -12.55 -43.10 1.65
C ALA A 29 -13.45 -41.99 2.24
N ALA A 30 -13.82 -42.10 3.52
CA ALA A 30 -14.60 -41.10 4.23
C ALA A 30 -13.74 -39.99 4.86
N ARG A 31 -12.40 -40.08 4.80
CA ARG A 31 -11.54 -39.01 5.32
C ARG A 31 -11.71 -37.78 4.43
N PRO A 32 -12.10 -36.63 5.01
CA PRO A 32 -12.03 -35.39 4.27
C PRO A 32 -10.57 -35.19 3.84
N LYS A 33 -10.35 -34.89 2.55
CA LYS A 33 -9.03 -34.48 2.07
C LYS A 33 -8.69 -33.17 2.77
N VAL A 34 -7.95 -33.28 3.88
CA VAL A 34 -7.37 -32.12 4.56
C VAL A 34 -6.18 -31.72 3.69
N ASP A 35 -6.33 -30.64 2.94
CA ASP A 35 -5.21 -30.05 2.23
C ASP A 35 -4.21 -29.58 3.27
N VAL A 36 -3.09 -30.30 3.37
CA VAL A 36 -2.04 -30.07 4.39
C VAL A 36 -1.28 -28.78 4.14
N LEU A 37 -1.45 -28.19 2.96
CA LEU A 37 -0.88 -26.91 2.57
C LEU A 37 -2.02 -25.91 2.42
N PRO A 38 -2.09 -24.86 3.26
CA PRO A 38 -3.00 -23.76 3.00
C PRO A 38 -2.71 -23.21 1.60
N ASP A 39 -3.75 -23.03 0.78
CA ASP A 39 -3.61 -22.45 -0.55
C ASP A 39 -2.96 -21.07 -0.41
N TRP A 40 -1.66 -20.99 -0.71
CA TRP A 40 -0.86 -19.78 -0.51
C TRP A 40 -1.44 -18.60 -1.29
N LYS A 41 -2.16 -18.88 -2.39
CA LYS A 41 -2.88 -17.88 -3.18
C LYS A 41 -4.05 -17.30 -2.39
N ALA A 42 -4.77 -18.12 -1.63
CA ALA A 42 -5.82 -17.64 -0.73
C ALA A 42 -5.22 -16.79 0.40
N ASN A 43 -4.04 -17.16 0.92
CA ASN A 43 -3.37 -16.44 1.99
C ASN A 43 -2.81 -15.07 1.56
N ILE A 44 -2.33 -14.93 0.32
CA ILE A 44 -1.74 -13.67 -0.17
C ILE A 44 -2.78 -12.64 -0.63
N ARG A 45 -3.99 -13.07 -1.02
CA ARG A 45 -5.03 -12.17 -1.54
C ARG A 45 -5.42 -11.07 -0.57
N TYR A 46 -5.57 -11.39 0.71
CA TYR A 46 -5.96 -10.43 1.73
C TYR A 46 -4.91 -9.32 1.95
N PRO A 47 -3.64 -9.63 2.29
CA PRO A 47 -2.62 -8.59 2.45
C PRO A 47 -2.34 -7.83 1.14
N ALA A 48 -2.37 -8.51 -0.01
CA ALA A 48 -2.24 -7.84 -1.31
C ALA A 48 -3.37 -6.83 -1.56
N THR A 49 -4.60 -7.14 -1.11
CA THR A 49 -5.73 -6.21 -1.22
C THR A 49 -5.52 -4.97 -0.35
N LEU A 50 -5.02 -5.13 0.88
CA LEU A 50 -4.71 -4.00 1.76
C LEU A 50 -3.63 -3.09 1.15
N VAL A 51 -2.54 -3.69 0.67
CA VAL A 51 -1.45 -2.95 0.01
C VAL A 51 -1.95 -2.23 -1.23
N GLY A 52 -2.71 -2.92 -2.09
CA GLY A 52 -3.30 -2.34 -3.30
C GLY A 52 -4.22 -1.15 -3.00
N MET A 53 -4.98 -1.22 -1.92
CA MET A 53 -5.90 -0.15 -1.51
C MET A 53 -5.15 1.05 -0.92
N ALA A 54 -4.06 0.82 -0.18
CA ALA A 54 -3.18 1.91 0.25
C ALA A 54 -2.55 2.62 -0.96
N PHE A 55 -2.00 1.88 -1.93
CA PHE A 55 -1.47 2.48 -3.16
C PHE A 55 -2.54 3.22 -3.97
N LEU A 56 -3.76 2.70 -4.01
CA LEU A 56 -4.87 3.39 -4.65
C LEU A 56 -5.18 4.73 -3.98
N GLY A 57 -5.17 4.78 -2.64
CA GLY A 57 -5.36 6.02 -1.88
C GLY A 57 -4.25 7.02 -2.14
N MET A 58 -3.00 6.56 -2.16
CA MET A 58 -1.84 7.38 -2.53
C MET A 58 -1.99 7.98 -3.94
N PHE A 59 -2.35 7.14 -4.91
CA PHE A 59 -2.54 7.56 -6.29
C PHE A 59 -3.70 8.56 -6.44
N ALA A 60 -4.80 8.38 -5.70
CA ALA A 60 -5.93 9.30 -5.73
C ALA A 60 -5.55 10.73 -5.31
N VAL A 61 -4.74 10.89 -4.25
CA VAL A 61 -4.23 12.21 -3.82
C VAL A 61 -3.33 12.82 -4.88
N PHE A 62 -2.37 12.04 -5.38
CA PHE A 62 -1.45 12.49 -6.42
C PHE A 62 -2.21 12.99 -7.66
N PHE A 63 -3.18 12.19 -8.13
CA PHE A 63 -3.97 12.52 -9.31
C PHE A 63 -4.88 13.73 -9.06
N ALA A 64 -5.51 13.83 -7.89
CA ALA A 64 -6.31 15.00 -7.52
C ALA A 64 -5.49 16.29 -7.58
N ARG A 65 -4.27 16.26 -7.02
CA ARG A 65 -3.35 17.40 -7.06
C ARG A 65 -2.89 17.71 -8.48
N PHE A 66 -2.58 16.70 -9.29
CA PHE A 66 -2.22 16.86 -10.69
C PHE A 66 -3.33 17.56 -11.49
N VAL A 67 -4.57 17.07 -11.39
CA VAL A 67 -5.72 17.66 -12.09
C VAL A 67 -5.95 19.09 -11.61
N ARG A 68 -5.92 19.31 -10.30
CA ARG A 68 -6.10 20.64 -9.72
C ARG A 68 -5.04 21.62 -10.20
N PHE A 69 -3.77 21.22 -10.23
CA PHE A 69 -2.67 22.05 -10.71
C PHE A 69 -2.95 22.56 -12.13
N HIS A 70 -3.34 21.66 -13.03
CA HIS A 70 -3.60 21.99 -14.43
C HIS A 70 -4.89 22.78 -14.64
N LEU A 71 -5.90 22.59 -13.80
CA LEU A 71 -7.16 23.33 -13.89
C LEU A 71 -7.07 24.74 -13.28
N LEU A 72 -6.25 24.93 -12.25
CA LEU A 72 -6.12 26.20 -11.51
C LEU A 72 -4.89 27.03 -11.92
N GLY A 73 -4.16 26.61 -12.96
CA GLY A 73 -3.07 27.40 -13.53
C GLY A 73 -1.77 27.36 -12.75
N GLY A 74 -1.45 26.23 -12.12
CA GLY A 74 -0.12 25.94 -11.61
C GLY A 74 0.26 26.52 -10.24
N THR A 75 -0.62 27.30 -9.62
CA THR A 75 -0.37 27.87 -8.29
C THR A 75 -0.94 26.96 -7.20
N LEU A 76 -0.11 26.03 -6.69
CA LEU A 76 -0.45 25.24 -5.50
C LEU A 76 0.09 25.87 -4.19
N ALA A 77 1.08 26.76 -4.30
CA ALA A 77 1.65 27.55 -3.22
C ALA A 77 0.82 28.83 -3.00
N GLY A 78 -0.43 28.68 -2.54
CA GLY A 78 -1.21 29.80 -2.03
C GLY A 78 -0.94 30.02 -0.53
N ASP A 79 -1.37 31.16 0.01
CA ASP A 79 -1.21 31.55 1.43
C ASP A 79 -1.81 30.58 2.48
N ALA A 80 -2.44 29.47 2.04
CA ALA A 80 -3.11 28.50 2.89
C ALA A 80 -2.80 27.03 2.49
N PRO A 81 -1.57 26.54 2.75
CA PRO A 81 -1.16 25.17 2.41
C PRO A 81 -2.00 24.09 3.11
N ASP A 82 -2.52 24.37 4.30
CA ASP A 82 -3.40 23.45 5.01
C ASP A 82 -4.78 23.32 4.33
N ILE A 83 -5.29 24.39 3.74
CA ILE A 83 -6.57 24.37 3.01
C ILE A 83 -6.38 23.63 1.68
N THR A 84 -5.28 23.87 0.97
CA THR A 84 -5.02 23.16 -0.29
C THR A 84 -4.89 21.66 -0.04
N MET A 85 -4.19 21.26 1.03
CA MET A 85 -4.10 19.88 1.49
C MET A 85 -5.46 19.27 1.83
N MET A 86 -6.31 19.99 2.59
CA MET A 86 -7.64 19.51 2.96
C MET A 86 -8.54 19.29 1.73
N ILE A 87 -8.45 20.17 0.73
CA ILE A 87 -9.16 20.02 -0.54
C ILE A 87 -8.67 18.76 -1.27
N ASP A 88 -7.36 18.57 -1.38
CA ASP A 88 -6.79 17.40 -2.07
C ASP A 88 -7.19 16.10 -1.34
N ALA A 89 -7.19 16.10 0.00
CA ALA A 89 -7.67 14.99 0.82
C ALA A 89 -9.16 14.70 0.59
N GLY A 90 -9.99 15.74 0.54
CA GLY A 90 -11.42 15.63 0.27
C GLY A 90 -11.70 15.05 -1.12
N ILE A 91 -11.04 15.58 -2.16
CA ILE A 91 -11.16 15.07 -3.53
C ILE A 91 -10.70 13.61 -3.60
N ALA A 92 -9.57 13.29 -3.00
CA ALA A 92 -9.03 11.93 -2.98
C ALA A 92 -9.94 10.95 -2.23
N ALA A 93 -10.57 11.37 -1.13
CA ALA A 93 -11.53 10.54 -0.41
C ALA A 93 -12.76 10.24 -1.27
N VAL A 94 -13.33 11.25 -1.95
CA VAL A 94 -14.46 11.03 -2.87
C VAL A 94 -14.04 10.14 -4.04
N ALA A 95 -12.91 10.41 -4.68
CA ALA A 95 -12.39 9.62 -5.78
C ALA A 95 -12.11 8.18 -5.36
N GLY A 96 -11.49 7.97 -4.19
CA GLY A 96 -11.20 6.66 -3.63
C GLY A 96 -12.46 5.86 -3.34
N VAL A 97 -13.50 6.50 -2.78
CA VAL A 97 -14.83 5.87 -2.59
C VAL A 97 -15.47 5.49 -3.92
N MET A 98 -15.39 6.36 -4.92
CA MET A 98 -15.95 6.10 -6.26
C MET A 98 -15.21 4.95 -6.97
N ILE A 99 -13.88 4.90 -6.88
CA ILE A 99 -13.09 3.81 -7.45
C ILE A 99 -13.37 2.50 -6.70
N TYR A 100 -13.42 2.54 -5.37
CA TYR A 100 -13.81 1.38 -4.56
C TYR A 100 -15.20 0.89 -4.93
N ALA A 101 -16.16 1.79 -5.15
CA ALA A 101 -17.49 1.46 -5.62
C ALA A 101 -17.48 0.81 -7.00
N ALA A 102 -16.72 1.37 -7.96
CA ALA A 102 -16.59 0.82 -9.30
C ALA A 102 -15.96 -0.57 -9.31
N VAL A 103 -14.90 -0.79 -8.51
CA VAL A 103 -14.25 -2.09 -8.35
C VAL A 103 -15.17 -3.08 -7.62
N GLY A 104 -15.87 -2.64 -6.57
CA GLY A 104 -16.85 -3.43 -5.83
C GLY A 104 -18.09 -3.80 -6.65
N LEU A 105 -18.45 -3.01 -7.67
CA LEU A 105 -19.48 -3.36 -8.65
C LEU A 105 -19.04 -4.49 -9.59
N SER A 106 -17.73 -4.61 -9.85
CA SER A 106 -17.13 -5.70 -10.63
C SER A 106 -17.02 -7.00 -9.81
N MET A 107 -16.75 -6.90 -8.50
CA MET A 107 -16.68 -8.04 -7.56
C MET A 107 -18.06 -8.41 -6.97
N ARG A 108 -19.03 -8.66 -7.85
CA ARG A 108 -20.47 -8.64 -7.56
C ARG A 108 -20.99 -9.74 -6.63
N ASP A 109 -20.20 -10.78 -6.33
CA ASP A 109 -20.72 -11.99 -5.68
C ASP A 109 -20.34 -12.19 -4.19
N ALA A 110 -19.32 -11.51 -3.65
CA ALA A 110 -18.85 -11.83 -2.29
C ALA A 110 -19.47 -10.97 -1.17
N ASN A 111 -19.67 -9.66 -1.37
CA ASN A 111 -19.93 -8.72 -0.26
C ASN A 111 -21.18 -7.86 -0.46
N ARG A 112 -22.35 -8.51 -0.59
CA ARG A 112 -23.65 -7.81 -0.71
C ARG A 112 -24.14 -7.23 0.63
N ALA A 113 -23.65 -7.73 1.76
CA ALA A 113 -24.13 -7.38 3.10
C ALA A 113 -23.49 -6.11 3.71
N GLU A 114 -22.30 -5.70 3.24
CA GLU A 114 -21.57 -4.55 3.80
C GLU A 114 -21.76 -3.23 3.03
N ARG A 115 -22.70 -3.16 2.08
CA ARG A 115 -23.06 -1.91 1.37
C ARG A 115 -23.79 -0.87 2.24
N GLY A 116 -23.79 -1.03 3.55
CA GLY A 116 -24.25 -0.01 4.48
C GLY A 116 -23.33 1.21 4.43
N SER A 117 -23.91 2.36 4.06
CA SER A 117 -23.30 3.69 3.96
C SER A 117 -21.87 3.73 3.41
N MET A 118 -21.77 3.75 2.08
CA MET A 118 -20.51 3.90 1.34
C MET A 118 -19.77 5.21 1.64
N PHE A 119 -20.48 6.20 2.18
CA PHE A 119 -19.98 7.54 2.54
C PHE A 119 -19.89 7.78 4.04
N SER A 120 -20.26 6.83 4.90
CA SER A 120 -20.03 7.00 6.34
C SER A 120 -18.60 6.62 6.70
N LEU A 121 -17.99 7.44 7.56
CA LEU A 121 -16.78 7.10 8.30
C LEU A 121 -17.05 6.13 9.46
N ASP A 122 -18.32 5.85 9.76
CA ASP A 122 -18.72 4.84 10.75
C ASP A 122 -18.23 3.46 10.29
N GLY A 123 -17.53 2.75 11.17
CA GLY A 123 -16.97 1.43 10.89
C GLY A 123 -15.64 1.44 10.13
N LEU A 124 -14.89 2.56 10.12
CA LEU A 124 -13.51 2.56 9.60
C LEU A 124 -12.62 1.52 10.34
N SER A 125 -12.85 1.31 11.64
CA SER A 125 -12.19 0.26 12.44
C SER A 125 -12.57 -1.15 12.00
N ASP A 126 -13.79 -1.32 11.47
CA ASP A 126 -14.38 -2.62 11.20
C ASP A 126 -14.10 -3.06 9.75
N ASN A 127 -13.67 -2.13 8.90
CA ASN A 127 -13.33 -2.39 7.51
C ASN A 127 -11.85 -2.05 7.21
N PRO A 128 -10.95 -3.05 7.31
CA PRO A 128 -9.51 -2.84 7.13
C PRO A 128 -9.14 -2.40 5.71
N VAL A 129 -9.98 -2.70 4.71
CA VAL A 129 -9.79 -2.28 3.32
C VAL A 129 -10.03 -0.77 3.17
N LYS A 130 -11.12 -0.24 3.75
CA LYS A 130 -11.37 1.21 3.81
C LYS A 130 -10.28 1.94 4.60
N ALA A 131 -9.85 1.35 5.72
CA ALA A 131 -8.76 1.90 6.53
C ALA A 131 -7.46 2.00 5.72
N ALA A 132 -7.11 0.96 4.96
CA ALA A 132 -5.91 0.97 4.12
C ALA A 132 -5.94 2.09 3.07
N LEU A 133 -7.09 2.35 2.44
CA LEU A 133 -7.27 3.48 1.52
C LEU A 133 -6.99 4.83 2.21
N VAL A 134 -7.60 5.05 3.39
CA VAL A 134 -7.42 6.28 4.18
C VAL A 134 -5.96 6.45 4.61
N VAL A 135 -5.30 5.37 5.05
CA VAL A 135 -3.88 5.38 5.38
C VAL A 135 -3.04 5.76 4.15
N GLY A 136 -3.35 5.22 2.97
CA GLY A 136 -2.69 5.59 1.72
C GLY A 136 -2.82 7.08 1.39
N ILE A 137 -4.02 7.64 1.55
CA ILE A 137 -4.27 9.08 1.39
C ILE A 137 -3.39 9.89 2.36
N ALA A 138 -3.39 9.53 3.64
CA ALA A 138 -2.60 10.22 4.67
C ALA A 138 -1.08 10.15 4.40
N ILE A 139 -0.58 8.98 3.97
CA ILE A 139 0.83 8.80 3.58
C ILE A 139 1.17 9.77 2.44
N MET A 140 0.45 9.74 1.34
CA MET A 140 0.78 10.60 0.19
C MET A 140 0.71 12.08 0.54
N ILE A 141 -0.29 12.51 1.31
CA ILE A 141 -0.39 13.90 1.80
C ILE A 141 0.87 14.28 2.58
N GLY A 142 1.28 13.44 3.53
CA GLY A 142 2.39 13.72 4.43
C GLY A 142 3.77 13.58 3.78
N THR A 143 3.90 12.85 2.68
CA THR A 143 5.22 12.47 2.12
C THR A 143 5.43 12.81 0.65
N MET A 144 4.48 13.44 -0.04
CA MET A 144 4.65 13.77 -1.47
C MET A 144 5.90 14.61 -1.74
N HIS A 145 6.24 15.56 -0.85
CA HIS A 145 7.43 16.38 -1.00
C HIS A 145 8.72 15.55 -0.99
N ASN A 146 8.78 14.42 -0.27
CA ASN A 146 9.92 13.52 -0.32
C ASN A 146 10.11 12.89 -1.71
N MET A 147 9.00 12.64 -2.43
CA MET A 147 9.08 12.17 -3.82
C MET A 147 9.65 13.26 -4.73
N VAL A 148 9.25 14.51 -4.50
CA VAL A 148 9.78 15.67 -5.24
C VAL A 148 11.29 15.81 -5.02
N HIS A 149 11.76 15.70 -3.76
CA HIS A 149 13.19 15.69 -3.45
C HIS A 149 13.95 14.55 -4.14
N SER A 150 13.36 13.35 -4.21
CA SER A 150 14.03 12.19 -4.81
C SER A 150 14.15 12.23 -6.34
N MET A 151 13.25 12.94 -7.01
CA MET A 151 13.18 12.96 -8.49
C MET A 151 12.62 14.30 -9.01
N PRO A 152 13.29 15.43 -8.74
CA PRO A 152 12.77 16.76 -9.06
C PRO A 152 12.50 16.93 -10.56
N SER A 153 13.38 16.41 -11.42
CA SER A 153 13.20 16.48 -12.89
C SER A 153 11.91 15.82 -13.38
N ALA A 154 11.45 14.75 -12.72
CA ALA A 154 10.17 14.13 -13.08
C ALA A 154 8.99 15.04 -12.72
N PHE A 155 9.07 15.74 -11.59
CA PHE A 155 8.04 16.66 -11.14
C PHE A 155 8.05 18.00 -11.88
N ASN A 156 9.21 18.44 -12.40
CA ASN A 156 9.28 19.59 -13.33
C ASN A 156 8.40 19.37 -14.56
N LEU A 157 8.35 18.13 -15.08
CA LEU A 157 7.52 17.77 -16.23
C LEU A 157 6.04 17.65 -15.89
N LEU A 158 5.71 17.27 -14.65
CA LEU A 158 4.34 16.98 -14.23
C LEU A 158 3.62 18.16 -13.60
N PHE A 159 4.32 19.10 -12.99
CA PHE A 159 3.74 20.27 -12.33
C PHE A 159 4.38 21.51 -12.94
N SER A 160 5.58 21.89 -12.55
CA SER A 160 6.42 22.86 -13.26
C SER A 160 7.77 22.90 -12.56
N GLU A 161 8.76 23.53 -13.20
CA GLU A 161 10.03 23.83 -12.55
C GLU A 161 9.82 24.73 -11.32
N GLU A 162 9.09 25.84 -11.47
CA GLU A 162 8.77 26.78 -10.39
C GLU A 162 8.11 26.09 -9.18
N TRP A 163 7.08 25.26 -9.41
CA TRP A 163 6.42 24.54 -8.32
C TRP A 163 7.36 23.58 -7.61
N THR A 164 8.23 22.90 -8.37
CA THR A 164 9.18 21.94 -7.81
C THR A 164 10.23 22.65 -6.98
N GLU A 165 10.76 23.78 -7.47
CA GLU A 165 11.69 24.64 -6.73
C GLU A 165 11.08 25.14 -5.43
N ASP A 166 9.81 25.57 -5.44
CA ASP A 166 9.09 25.98 -4.23
C ASP A 166 9.03 24.84 -3.21
N ILE A 167 8.63 23.63 -3.63
CA ILE A 167 8.54 22.48 -2.73
C ILE A 167 9.93 22.15 -2.15
N VAL A 168 10.97 22.10 -2.97
CA VAL A 168 12.33 21.79 -2.51
C VAL A 168 12.86 22.87 -1.56
N THR A 169 12.52 24.13 -1.81
CA THR A 169 12.95 25.28 -0.99
C THR A 169 12.28 25.30 0.38
N TYR A 170 10.98 25.01 0.43
CA TYR A 170 10.17 25.17 1.64
C TYR A 170 9.92 23.88 2.43
N SER A 171 10.35 22.72 1.92
CA SER A 171 10.22 21.43 2.60
C SER A 171 11.56 20.76 2.87
N GLU A 172 11.60 19.87 3.87
CA GLU A 172 12.81 19.12 4.20
C GLU A 172 12.73 17.69 3.67
N PRO A 173 13.80 17.15 3.05
CA PRO A 173 13.82 15.76 2.59
C PRO A 173 13.82 14.79 3.78
N GLY A 174 13.15 13.64 3.63
CA GLY A 174 13.04 12.63 4.71
C GLY A 174 12.15 13.07 5.87
N SER A 175 11.26 14.04 5.64
CA SER A 175 10.34 14.58 6.64
C SER A 175 8.88 14.20 6.38
N ILE A 176 8.03 14.37 7.38
CA ILE A 176 6.57 14.29 7.23
C ILE A 176 5.99 15.68 7.39
N TYR A 177 5.15 16.11 6.43
CA TYR A 177 4.36 17.32 6.56
C TYR A 177 3.14 17.07 7.45
N PHE A 178 2.99 17.86 8.51
CA PHE A 178 1.83 17.80 9.38
C PHE A 178 1.53 19.17 9.99
N ARG A 179 0.32 19.69 9.72
CA ARG A 179 -0.18 20.98 10.25
C ARG A 179 0.81 22.15 10.06
N GLY A 180 1.19 22.42 8.81
CA GLY A 180 2.12 23.52 8.48
C GLY A 180 3.58 23.28 8.86
N ASN A 181 3.93 22.15 9.45
CA ASN A 181 5.28 21.86 9.94
C ASN A 181 5.86 20.61 9.28
N TYR A 182 7.18 20.61 9.08
CA TYR A 182 7.94 19.46 8.61
C TYR A 182 8.67 18.81 9.78
N PHE A 183 8.44 17.51 9.98
CA PHE A 183 9.10 16.72 11.02
C PHE A 183 10.06 15.74 10.35
N VAL A 184 11.38 15.94 10.50
CA VAL A 184 12.39 15.01 9.97
C VAL A 184 12.27 13.67 10.69
N VAL A 185 12.04 12.60 9.94
CA VAL A 185 11.87 11.24 10.49
C VAL A 185 13.06 10.36 10.14
N LEU A 186 13.62 10.53 8.95
CA LEU A 186 14.78 9.77 8.50
C LEU A 186 16.02 10.67 8.54
N PRO A 187 17.03 10.36 9.38
CA PRO A 187 18.31 11.05 9.29
C PRO A 187 18.88 10.77 7.90
N GLN A 188 19.19 11.83 7.16
CA GLN A 188 19.89 11.70 5.89
C GLN A 188 21.25 11.05 6.18
N SER A 189 21.55 9.90 5.56
CA SER A 189 22.90 9.38 5.61
C SER A 189 23.80 10.40 4.92
N GLU A 190 24.89 10.83 5.56
CA GLU A 190 25.85 11.83 5.05
C GLU A 190 26.37 11.53 3.62
N ALA A 191 26.16 10.32 3.11
CA ALA A 191 26.49 9.91 1.75
C ALA A 191 25.78 10.71 0.64
N THR A 192 24.53 11.14 0.81
CA THR A 192 23.85 11.95 -0.22
C THR A 192 24.36 13.38 -0.29
N ALA A 193 24.90 13.92 0.80
CA ALA A 193 25.51 15.26 0.81
C ALA A 193 26.88 15.29 0.09
N ALA A 194 27.59 14.15 0.03
CA ALA A 194 28.86 14.06 -0.66
C ALA A 194 28.69 14.03 -2.19
N ASP A 195 27.64 13.37 -2.69
CA ASP A 195 27.36 13.31 -4.14
C ASP A 195 26.77 14.62 -4.69
N GLU A 196 26.02 15.38 -3.89
CA GLU A 196 25.51 16.70 -4.32
C GLU A 196 26.60 17.78 -4.31
N ALA A 197 27.58 17.68 -3.39
CA ALA A 197 28.69 18.64 -3.28
C ALA A 197 29.67 18.61 -4.47
N GLU A 198 29.76 17.50 -5.22
CA GLU A 198 30.59 17.43 -6.43
C GLU A 198 29.88 17.95 -7.70
N SER A 199 28.58 18.28 -7.64
CA SER A 199 27.81 18.74 -8.80
C SER A 199 27.49 20.25 -8.81
N GLY A 200 27.91 20.99 -7.79
CA GLY A 200 27.61 22.41 -7.64
C GLY A 200 28.58 23.34 -8.35
N GLU A 201 28.17 23.95 -9.46
CA GLU A 201 28.57 25.33 -9.77
C GLU A 201 27.34 26.15 -10.15
N GLY A 202 26.87 26.94 -9.18
CA GLY A 202 25.70 27.81 -9.31
C GLY A 202 25.33 28.41 -7.97
N GLU A 203 26.26 29.15 -7.36
CA GLU A 203 26.11 29.86 -6.09
C GLU A 203 24.91 30.84 -6.16
N LYS A 204 23.74 30.43 -5.70
CA LYS A 204 22.64 31.33 -5.31
C LYS A 204 22.66 31.45 -3.80
N GLN A 205 23.05 32.63 -3.32
CA GLN A 205 23.05 33.00 -1.90
C GLN A 205 21.72 32.62 -1.23
N ALA A 206 21.78 31.67 -0.30
CA ALA A 206 20.64 31.31 0.53
C ALA A 206 20.28 32.51 1.43
N LEU A 207 19.10 33.09 1.20
CA LEU A 207 18.52 34.04 2.13
C LEU A 207 18.25 33.34 3.48
N PRO A 208 18.43 34.05 4.62
CA PRO A 208 18.30 33.45 5.93
C PRO A 208 16.89 32.90 6.14
N LYS A 209 16.79 31.59 6.42
CA LYS A 209 15.57 30.92 6.83
C LYS A 209 15.01 31.61 8.06
N VAL A 210 13.98 32.43 7.89
CA VAL A 210 13.22 33.00 9.01
C VAL A 210 12.41 31.87 9.62
N ARG A 211 12.89 31.32 10.75
CA ARG A 211 12.07 30.49 11.64
C ARG A 211 10.86 31.32 12.08
N ARG A 212 9.69 31.06 11.53
CA ARG A 212 8.44 31.47 12.19
C ARG A 212 8.11 30.40 13.22
N LEU A 213 7.96 30.87 14.47
CA LEU A 213 7.52 30.11 15.64
C LEU A 213 6.06 29.71 15.53
#